data_AF-A0A7K3MW68-F1
#
_entry.id   AF-A0A7K3MW68-F1
#
_cell.length_a   1.000
_cell.length_b   1.000
_cell.length_c   1.000
_cell.angle_alpha   90.00
_cell.angle_beta   90.00
_cell.angle_gamma   90.00
#
_symmetry.space_group_name_H-M   'P 1'
#
loop_
_entity.id
_entity.type
_entity.pdbx_description
1 polymer ?
#
loop_
_entity_poly.entity_id
_entity_poly.type
_entity_poly.pdbx_seq_one_letter_code
_entity_poly.pdbx_strand_id
1 'polypeptide(L)'
;MGILFTKYKCTINFEFLSNKLAEIQSANVDLEFISDSRVPSELIGPFIQTQEEVKAILLEKFNEEIETYTNSGLLSLLDSLPTYLSKGFQLIVDRATQQLVGRLDMTIVGKSARLETLFVNEKYAQRGLSKWLIGSALLQLKDNENIKVIETNTDERNEFALKALKVYDFFYKYTIENFLKALQ
;
A
#
# COMPACT_ATOMS: atom_id res chain seq x y z
N MET A 1 15.60 -0.54 -10.26
CA MET A 1 15.14 0.84 -10.56
C MET A 1 13.65 0.93 -10.24
N GLY A 2 13.18 2.02 -9.64
CA GLY A 2 11.76 2.17 -9.25
C GLY A 2 10.83 2.35 -10.46
N ILE A 3 9.71 1.63 -10.48
CA ILE A 3 8.69 1.68 -11.53
C ILE A 3 7.36 2.18 -10.95
N LEU A 4 6.77 3.16 -11.65
CA LEU A 4 5.41 3.62 -11.35
C LEU A 4 4.35 2.75 -12.04
N PHE A 5 3.51 2.11 -11.21
CA PHE A 5 2.31 1.41 -11.63
C PHE A 5 1.07 2.25 -11.39
N THR A 6 0.07 2.11 -12.26
CA THR A 6 -1.16 2.89 -12.21
C THR A 6 -2.39 2.01 -12.42
N LYS A 7 -3.47 2.35 -11.73
CA LYS A 7 -4.83 1.83 -11.94
C LYS A 7 -5.83 2.97 -11.96
N TYR A 8 -6.78 2.93 -12.89
CA TYR A 8 -7.90 3.87 -12.90
C TYR A 8 -9.05 3.36 -12.02
N LYS A 9 -9.59 4.22 -11.15
CA LYS A 9 -10.68 3.84 -10.23
C LYS A 9 -11.90 3.30 -10.97
N CYS A 10 -12.25 3.91 -12.12
CA CYS A 10 -13.39 3.50 -12.95
C CYS A 10 -13.29 2.07 -13.50
N THR A 11 -12.11 1.45 -13.48
CA THR A 11 -11.89 0.06 -13.90
C THR A 11 -12.04 -0.95 -12.76
N ILE A 12 -12.29 -0.49 -11.53
CA ILE A 12 -12.45 -1.38 -10.38
C ILE A 12 -13.84 -2.01 -10.39
N ASN A 13 -13.89 -3.33 -10.50
CA ASN A 13 -15.09 -4.09 -10.16
C ASN A 13 -15.13 -4.32 -8.63
N PHE A 14 -15.88 -3.48 -7.91
CA PHE A 14 -15.97 -3.51 -6.45
C PHE A 14 -16.69 -4.74 -5.89
N GLU A 15 -17.57 -5.37 -6.67
CA GLU A 15 -18.25 -6.61 -6.27
C GLU A 15 -17.28 -7.79 -6.32
N PHE A 16 -16.59 -7.96 -7.44
CA PHE A 16 -15.51 -8.95 -7.58
C PHE A 16 -14.45 -8.78 -6.50
N LEU A 17 -14.07 -7.53 -6.22
CA LEU A 17 -13.09 -7.19 -5.20
C LEU A 17 -13.55 -7.65 -3.81
N SER A 18 -14.78 -7.28 -3.41
CA SER A 18 -15.34 -7.67 -2.11
C SER A 18 -15.39 -9.19 -1.92
N ASN A 19 -15.84 -9.92 -2.94
CA ASN A 19 -15.93 -11.39 -2.88
C ASN A 19 -14.54 -12.02 -2.69
N LYS A 20 -13.55 -11.55 -3.44
CA LYS A 20 -12.17 -12.04 -3.36
C LYS A 20 -11.52 -11.74 -2.01
N LEU A 21 -11.82 -10.60 -1.41
CA LEU A 21 -11.33 -10.28 -0.06
C LEU A 21 -11.95 -11.20 0.99
N ALA A 22 -13.25 -11.48 0.89
CA ALA A 22 -13.93 -12.41 1.80
C ALA A 22 -13.38 -13.84 1.69
N GLU A 23 -13.08 -14.32 0.48
CA GLU A 23 -12.41 -15.61 0.26
C GLU A 23 -11.04 -15.67 0.96
N ILE A 24 -10.21 -14.63 0.83
CA ILE A 24 -8.91 -14.60 1.50
C ILE A 24 -9.08 -14.58 3.03
N GLN A 25 -10.04 -13.81 3.54
CA GLN A 25 -10.30 -13.73 4.98
C GLN A 25 -10.78 -15.07 5.55
N SER A 26 -11.73 -15.72 4.88
CA SER A 26 -12.23 -17.04 5.30
C SER A 26 -11.17 -18.15 5.24
N ALA A 27 -10.17 -18.03 4.36
CA ALA A 27 -9.05 -18.96 4.30
C ALA A 27 -7.98 -18.72 5.39
N ASN A 28 -8.05 -17.61 6.13
CA ASN A 28 -7.04 -17.16 7.09
C ASN A 28 -7.69 -16.78 8.43
N VAL A 29 -8.45 -17.71 9.02
CA VAL A 29 -9.22 -17.48 10.26
C VAL A 29 -8.35 -17.19 11.49
N ASP A 30 -7.07 -17.59 11.45
CA ASP A 30 -6.05 -17.28 12.45
C ASP A 30 -5.61 -15.80 12.45
N LEU A 31 -5.98 -15.06 11.41
CA LEU A 31 -5.61 -13.67 11.21
C LEU A 31 -6.80 -12.72 11.44
N GLU A 32 -6.46 -11.52 11.84
CA GLU A 32 -7.35 -10.37 11.92
C GLU A 32 -7.00 -9.38 10.82
N PHE A 33 -8.03 -8.84 10.18
CA PHE A 33 -7.94 -8.03 8.99
C PHE A 33 -8.57 -6.67 9.25
N ILE A 34 -7.75 -5.63 9.22
CA ILE A 34 -8.12 -4.28 9.66
C ILE A 34 -7.92 -3.31 8.49
N SER A 35 -8.93 -2.50 8.21
CA SER A 35 -8.88 -1.44 7.19
C SER A 35 -9.48 -0.17 7.77
N ASP A 36 -8.62 0.77 8.18
CA ASP A 36 -9.03 2.00 8.87
C ASP A 36 -8.14 3.18 8.43
N SER A 37 -8.64 4.38 8.65
CA SER A 37 -7.88 5.64 8.60
C SER A 37 -6.93 5.84 9.80
N ARG A 38 -7.07 5.04 10.86
CA ARG A 38 -6.28 5.14 12.10
C ARG A 38 -5.74 3.77 12.52
N VAL A 39 -4.57 3.78 13.13
CA VAL A 39 -4.00 2.57 13.75
C VAL A 39 -4.64 2.38 15.14
N PRO A 40 -5.21 1.19 15.45
CA PRO A 40 -5.67 0.88 16.79
C PRO A 40 -4.56 1.06 17.83
N SER A 41 -4.90 1.58 19.01
CA SER A 41 -3.93 1.98 20.05
C SER A 41 -2.99 0.85 20.46
N GLU A 42 -3.53 -0.35 20.58
CA GLU A 42 -2.88 -1.60 20.96
C GLU A 42 -1.87 -2.07 19.89
N LEU A 43 -1.99 -1.60 18.64
CA LEU A 43 -1.11 -1.97 17.55
C LEU A 43 0.01 -0.95 17.28
N ILE A 44 0.05 0.19 17.99
CA ILE A 44 1.04 1.26 17.72
C ILE A 44 2.48 0.76 17.86
N GLY A 45 2.79 0.01 18.92
CA GLY A 45 4.14 -0.53 19.15
C GLY A 45 4.60 -1.47 18.03
N PRO A 46 3.85 -2.57 17.77
CA PRO A 46 4.14 -3.47 16.65
C PRO A 46 4.19 -2.75 15.29
N PHE A 47 3.34 -1.73 15.09
CA PHE A 47 3.28 -0.96 13.84
C PHE A 47 4.55 -0.17 13.58
N ILE A 48 5.08 0.51 14.60
CA ILE A 48 6.35 1.23 14.52
C ILE A 48 7.50 0.25 14.27
N GLN A 49 7.54 -0.88 14.99
CA GLN A 49 8.58 -1.90 14.79
C GLN A 49 8.58 -2.43 13.36
N THR A 50 7.41 -2.80 12.84
CA THR A 50 7.27 -3.30 11.46
C THR A 50 7.72 -2.24 10.45
N GLN A 51 7.47 -0.95 10.72
CA GLN A 51 7.93 0.13 9.85
C GLN A 51 9.45 0.14 9.72
N GLU A 52 10.16 0.01 10.84
CA GLU A 52 11.62 0.00 10.87
C GLU A 52 12.19 -1.28 10.24
N GLU A 53 11.54 -2.43 10.45
CA GLU A 53 11.90 -3.69 9.77
C GLU A 53 11.75 -3.60 8.25
N VAL A 54 10.63 -3.06 7.77
CA VAL A 54 10.40 -2.84 6.34
C VAL A 54 11.46 -1.90 5.77
N LYS A 55 11.78 -0.82 6.48
CA LYS A 55 12.85 0.10 6.05
C LYS A 55 14.19 -0.60 5.95
N ALA A 56 14.56 -1.39 6.95
CA ALA A 56 15.81 -2.14 6.96
C ALA A 56 15.87 -3.13 5.79
N ILE A 57 14.79 -3.90 5.54
CA ILE A 57 14.72 -4.87 4.44
C ILE A 57 14.82 -4.19 3.08
N LEU A 58 14.12 -3.07 2.87
CA LEU A 58 14.14 -2.35 1.60
C LEU A 58 15.54 -1.78 1.30
N LEU A 59 16.20 -1.25 2.32
CA LEU A 59 17.57 -0.77 2.21
C LEU A 59 18.56 -1.92 1.94
N GLU A 60 18.47 -3.02 2.69
CA GLU A 60 19.39 -4.16 2.57
C GLU A 60 19.21 -4.94 1.26
N LYS A 61 17.97 -5.32 0.91
CA LYS A 61 17.69 -6.24 -0.21
C LYS A 61 17.60 -5.55 -1.56
N PHE A 62 17.11 -4.31 -1.58
CA PHE A 62 16.82 -3.62 -2.84
C PHE A 62 17.67 -2.36 -3.04
N ASN A 63 18.45 -1.95 -2.03
CA ASN A 63 19.17 -0.67 -2.02
C ASN A 63 18.22 0.51 -2.32
N GLU A 64 17.00 0.41 -1.80
CA GLU A 64 16.01 1.47 -1.89
C GLU A 64 16.23 2.45 -0.73
N GLU A 65 16.75 3.64 -1.03
CA GLU A 65 16.63 4.77 -0.10
C GLU A 65 15.16 5.14 0.01
N ILE A 66 14.57 4.84 1.16
CA ILE A 66 13.25 5.34 1.48
C ILE A 66 13.45 6.79 1.89
N GLU A 67 12.85 7.72 1.15
CA GLU A 67 12.80 9.13 1.56
C GLU A 67 12.29 9.20 3.00
N THR A 68 13.18 9.61 3.91
CA THR A 68 12.75 10.11 5.21
C THR A 68 11.94 11.37 4.93
N TYR A 69 10.62 11.26 4.90
CA TYR A 69 9.76 12.41 5.07
C TYR A 69 10.03 12.95 6.48
N THR A 70 10.96 13.90 6.56
CA THR A 70 11.23 14.63 7.79
C THR A 70 9.94 15.33 8.20
N ASN A 71 9.70 15.47 9.50
CA ASN A 71 8.52 16.21 10.00
C ASN A 71 8.43 17.62 9.36
N SER A 72 9.56 18.24 9.05
CA SER A 72 9.65 19.50 8.29
C SER A 72 9.17 19.40 6.84
N GLY A 73 9.48 18.31 6.13
CA GLY A 73 8.98 18.05 4.78
C GLY A 73 7.46 17.85 4.77
N LEU A 74 6.95 17.08 5.73
CA LEU A 74 5.51 16.87 5.96
C LEU A 74 4.78 18.18 6.28
N LEU A 75 5.33 19.00 7.18
CA LEU A 75 4.77 20.31 7.55
C LEU A 75 4.77 21.30 6.38
N SER A 76 5.85 21.33 5.58
CA SER A 76 5.91 22.20 4.39
C SER A 76 4.92 21.79 3.29
N LEU A 77 4.62 20.48 3.16
CA LEU A 77 3.60 19.96 2.25
C LEU A 77 2.18 20.28 2.76
N LEU A 78 1.98 20.24 4.08
CA LEU A 78 0.72 20.57 4.73
C LEU A 78 0.42 22.08 4.65
N ASP A 79 1.43 22.94 4.80
CA ASP A 79 1.30 24.39 4.75
C ASP A 79 1.08 24.92 3.31
N SER A 80 1.42 24.13 2.29
CA SER A 80 1.33 24.52 0.87
C SER A 80 0.11 23.96 0.12
N LEU A 81 -0.70 23.11 0.75
CA LEU A 81 -1.86 22.47 0.10
C LEU A 81 -3.21 22.98 0.65
N PRO A 82 -4.09 23.58 -0.17
CA PRO A 82 -5.51 23.63 0.14
C PRO A 82 -6.23 22.30 -0.17
N THR A 83 -5.57 21.15 0.02
CA THR A 83 -6.04 19.88 -0.58
C THR A 83 -6.00 18.73 0.42
N TYR A 84 -7.16 18.10 0.64
CA TYR A 84 -7.43 16.89 1.42
C TYR A 84 -6.29 15.85 1.36
N LEU A 85 -5.34 15.96 2.29
CA LEU A 85 -4.37 14.91 2.59
C LEU A 85 -5.02 13.97 3.61
N SER A 86 -5.20 12.71 3.24
CA SER A 86 -5.63 11.69 4.19
C SER A 86 -4.81 10.42 4.05
N LYS A 87 -4.72 9.67 5.16
CA LYS A 87 -4.01 8.39 5.22
C LYS A 87 -5.01 7.27 5.51
N GLY A 88 -4.82 6.14 4.85
CA GLY A 88 -5.49 4.88 5.11
C GLY A 88 -4.45 3.80 5.40
N PHE A 89 -4.85 2.83 6.21
CA PHE A 89 -4.00 1.71 6.61
C PHE A 89 -4.77 0.41 6.44
N GLN A 90 -4.09 -0.56 5.83
CA GLN A 90 -4.53 -1.94 5.76
C GLN A 90 -3.54 -2.77 6.56
N LEU A 91 -4.03 -3.39 7.64
CA LEU A 91 -3.23 -4.16 8.57
C LEU A 91 -3.76 -5.59 8.63
N ILE A 92 -2.84 -6.54 8.76
CA ILE A 92 -3.16 -7.94 9.06
C ILE A 92 -2.39 -8.30 10.31
N VAL A 93 -3.08 -8.86 11.30
CA VAL A 93 -2.53 -9.19 12.61
C VAL A 93 -2.75 -10.66 12.89
N ASP A 94 -1.76 -11.33 13.48
CA ASP A 94 -1.92 -12.68 14.00
C ASP A 94 -2.72 -12.62 15.31
N ARG A 95 -3.87 -13.30 15.37
CA ARG A 95 -4.77 -13.21 16.54
C ARG A 95 -4.14 -13.76 17.81
N ALA A 96 -3.29 -14.78 17.71
CA ALA A 96 -2.72 -15.46 18.84
C ALA A 96 -1.57 -14.67 19.47
N THR A 97 -0.74 -14.05 18.64
CA THR A 97 0.48 -13.35 19.07
C THR A 97 0.33 -11.83 19.10
N GLN A 98 -0.73 -11.30 18.49
CA GLN A 98 -0.96 -9.86 18.28
C GLN A 98 0.18 -9.18 17.50
N GLN A 99 0.92 -9.95 16.69
CA GLN A 99 1.98 -9.44 15.83
C GLN A 99 1.44 -9.01 14.48
N LEU A 100 2.00 -7.93 13.93
CA LEU A 100 1.70 -7.52 12.56
C LEU A 100 2.29 -8.52 11.56
N VAL A 101 1.38 -9.03 10.73
CA VAL A 101 1.67 -10.00 9.66
C VAL A 101 1.77 -9.30 8.31
N GLY A 102 0.98 -8.26 8.10
CA GLY A 102 0.97 -7.53 6.83
C GLY A 102 0.55 -6.08 7.01
N ARG A 103 1.07 -5.24 6.13
CA ARG A 103 0.84 -3.79 6.13
C ARG A 103 0.78 -3.27 4.71
N LEU A 104 -0.11 -2.32 4.49
CA LEU A 104 -0.06 -1.40 3.36
C LEU A 104 -0.56 -0.04 3.85
N ASP A 105 0.15 0.99 3.44
CA ASP A 105 -0.22 2.37 3.68
C ASP A 105 -0.82 2.95 2.41
N MET A 106 -1.80 3.84 2.54
CA MET A 106 -2.37 4.56 1.42
C MET A 106 -2.40 6.06 1.73
N THR A 107 -1.83 6.87 0.85
CA THR A 107 -1.92 8.33 0.91
C THR A 107 -2.88 8.83 -0.14
N ILE A 108 -3.87 9.61 0.26
CA ILE A 108 -4.75 10.31 -0.66
C ILE A 108 -4.28 11.76 -0.78
N VAL A 109 -3.99 12.20 -2.00
CA VAL A 109 -3.59 13.58 -2.31
C VAL A 109 -4.44 14.08 -3.48
N GLY A 110 -5.36 14.98 -3.21
CA GLY A 110 -6.24 15.54 -4.23
C GLY A 110 -7.13 14.48 -4.90
N LYS A 111 -6.88 14.18 -6.18
CA LYS A 111 -7.66 13.23 -6.99
C LYS A 111 -6.95 11.88 -7.18
N SER A 112 -5.88 11.65 -6.43
CA SER A 112 -5.01 10.50 -6.56
C SER A 112 -4.87 9.79 -5.21
N ALA A 113 -4.81 8.46 -5.25
CA ALA A 113 -4.42 7.64 -4.11
C ALA A 113 -3.08 6.95 -4.41
N ARG A 114 -2.16 6.93 -3.46
CA ARG A 114 -0.85 6.30 -3.57
C ARG A 114 -0.74 5.15 -2.59
N LEU A 115 -0.52 3.94 -3.09
CA LEU A 115 -0.24 2.77 -2.25
C LEU A 115 1.25 2.74 -1.94
N GLU A 116 1.55 2.63 -0.66
CA GLU A 116 2.87 2.74 -0.05
C GLU A 116 3.11 1.54 0.88
N THR A 117 4.37 1.18 1.11
CA THR A 117 4.79 0.24 2.16
C THR A 117 4.06 -1.12 2.14
N LEU A 118 3.90 -1.74 0.95
CA LEU A 118 3.34 -3.09 0.87
C LEU A 118 4.31 -4.11 1.48
N PHE A 119 3.93 -4.67 2.62
CA PHE A 119 4.70 -5.66 3.35
C PHE A 119 3.83 -6.85 3.78
N VAL A 120 4.41 -8.03 3.68
CA VAL A 120 3.86 -9.28 4.25
C VAL A 120 5.02 -10.04 4.86
N ASN A 121 4.87 -10.45 6.11
CA ASN A 121 5.81 -11.31 6.82
C ASN A 121 5.98 -12.63 6.05
N GLU A 122 7.23 -13.00 5.77
CA GLU A 122 7.57 -14.18 4.96
C GLU A 122 7.02 -15.49 5.51
N LYS A 123 6.83 -15.59 6.83
CA LYS A 123 6.22 -16.77 7.49
C LYS A 123 4.78 -17.01 7.04
N TYR A 124 4.11 -15.97 6.56
CA TYR A 124 2.73 -15.98 6.09
C TYR A 124 2.65 -15.81 4.58
N ALA A 125 3.77 -16.00 3.86
CA ALA A 125 3.80 -15.96 2.41
C ALA A 125 2.82 -16.97 1.78
N GLN A 126 2.44 -16.71 0.53
CA GLN A 126 1.53 -17.56 -0.27
C GLN A 126 0.09 -17.71 0.24
N ARG A 127 -0.29 -17.03 1.34
CA ARG A 127 -1.66 -17.01 1.87
C ARG A 127 -2.61 -15.99 1.21
N GLY A 128 -2.15 -15.32 0.14
CA GLY A 128 -2.92 -14.28 -0.55
C GLY A 128 -2.98 -12.92 0.17
N LEU A 129 -2.22 -12.73 1.26
CA LEU A 129 -2.29 -11.54 2.11
C LEU A 129 -1.93 -10.24 1.39
N SER A 130 -0.95 -10.26 0.50
CA SER A 130 -0.60 -9.09 -0.33
C SER A 130 -1.75 -8.67 -1.25
N LYS A 131 -2.53 -9.65 -1.75
CA LYS A 131 -3.73 -9.38 -2.54
C LYS A 131 -4.79 -8.73 -1.66
N TRP A 132 -5.00 -9.25 -0.45
CA TRP A 132 -5.94 -8.66 0.49
C TRP A 132 -5.59 -7.20 0.83
N LEU A 133 -4.31 -6.91 1.14
CA LEU A 133 -3.84 -5.56 1.46
C LEU A 133 -4.13 -4.56 0.33
N ILE A 134 -3.73 -4.89 -0.91
CA ILE A 134 -3.98 -4.03 -2.07
C ILE A 134 -5.49 -3.90 -2.31
N GLY A 135 -6.21 -5.02 -2.30
CA GLY A 135 -7.63 -5.02 -2.62
C GLY A 135 -8.48 -4.29 -1.57
N SER A 136 -8.12 -4.38 -0.29
CA SER A 136 -8.78 -3.66 0.79
C SER A 136 -8.57 -2.15 0.65
N ALA A 137 -7.35 -1.70 0.29
CA ALA A 137 -7.10 -0.29 0.01
C ALA A 137 -7.93 0.22 -1.18
N LEU A 138 -8.01 -0.57 -2.25
CA LEU A 138 -8.87 -0.24 -3.40
C LEU A 138 -10.35 -0.16 -2.99
N LEU A 139 -10.83 -1.08 -2.15
CA LEU A 139 -12.21 -1.10 -1.67
C LEU A 139 -12.52 0.11 -0.78
N GLN A 140 -11.57 0.56 0.04
CA GLN A 140 -11.72 1.77 0.86
C GLN A 140 -11.97 3.03 0.02
N LEU A 141 -11.54 3.05 -1.24
CA LEU A 141 -11.77 4.16 -2.17
C LEU A 141 -13.14 4.13 -2.85
N LYS A 142 -13.97 3.09 -2.63
CA LYS A 142 -15.25 2.89 -3.33
C LYS A 142 -16.11 4.14 -3.32
N ASP A 143 -16.36 4.70 -2.14
CA ASP A 143 -17.27 5.82 -1.95
C ASP A 143 -16.58 7.18 -2.14
N ASN A 144 -15.27 7.22 -2.40
CA ASN A 144 -14.54 8.46 -2.65
C ASN A 144 -14.57 8.85 -4.14
N GLU A 145 -15.61 9.57 -4.56
CA GLU A 145 -15.83 9.97 -5.95
C GLU A 145 -14.74 10.89 -6.55
N ASN A 146 -13.97 11.57 -5.70
CA ASN A 146 -12.93 12.49 -6.15
C ASN A 146 -11.69 11.78 -6.69
N ILE A 147 -11.48 10.52 -6.29
CA ILE A 147 -10.31 9.74 -6.71
C ILE A 147 -10.51 9.17 -8.10
N LYS A 148 -9.57 9.48 -8.98
CA LYS A 148 -9.55 9.01 -10.37
C LYS A 148 -8.48 7.97 -10.61
N VAL A 149 -7.33 8.12 -9.95
CA VAL A 149 -6.12 7.36 -10.22
C VAL A 149 -5.58 6.79 -8.91
N ILE A 150 -5.17 5.53 -8.95
CA ILE A 150 -4.42 4.86 -7.90
C ILE A 150 -3.03 4.55 -8.44
N GLU A 151 -1.99 4.90 -7.71
CA GLU A 151 -0.60 4.77 -8.13
C GLU A 151 0.22 4.05 -7.05
N THR A 152 1.29 3.38 -7.45
CA THR A 152 2.27 2.80 -6.53
C THR A 152 3.62 2.71 -7.19
N ASN A 153 4.69 2.82 -6.42
CA ASN A 153 6.05 2.66 -6.89
C ASN A 153 6.62 1.35 -6.35
N THR A 154 7.28 0.57 -7.19
CA THR A 154 7.93 -0.68 -6.78
C THR A 154 9.20 -0.90 -7.59
N ASP A 155 10.24 -1.50 -7.00
CA ASP A 155 11.41 -1.91 -7.76
C ASP A 155 11.07 -3.04 -8.73
N GLU A 156 11.60 -2.94 -9.95
CA GLU A 156 11.38 -3.90 -11.03
C GLU A 156 11.81 -5.34 -10.71
N ARG A 157 12.67 -5.53 -9.71
CA ARG A 157 13.16 -6.84 -9.24
C ARG A 157 12.22 -7.45 -8.19
N ASN A 158 11.25 -6.70 -7.66
CA ASN A 158 10.33 -7.19 -6.64
C ASN A 158 9.18 -8.00 -7.27
N GLU A 159 9.48 -9.24 -7.69
CA GLU A 159 8.50 -10.12 -8.32
C GLU A 159 7.22 -10.34 -7.52
N PHE A 160 7.32 -10.32 -6.18
CA PHE A 160 6.16 -10.53 -5.30
C PHE A 160 5.18 -9.35 -5.39
N ALA A 161 5.69 -8.12 -5.34
CA ALA A 161 4.87 -6.93 -5.54
C ALA A 161 4.27 -6.89 -6.95
N LEU A 162 5.06 -7.18 -7.99
CA LEU A 162 4.60 -7.21 -9.37
C LEU A 162 3.47 -8.23 -9.61
N LYS A 163 3.60 -9.44 -9.06
CA LYS A 163 2.56 -10.48 -9.14
C LYS A 163 1.29 -10.05 -8.42
N ALA A 164 1.39 -9.37 -7.28
CA ALA A 164 0.23 -8.88 -6.53
C ALA A 164 -0.49 -7.74 -7.27
N LEU A 165 0.26 -6.80 -7.86
CA LEU A 165 -0.28 -5.66 -8.61
C LEU A 165 -1.00 -6.11 -9.90
N LYS A 166 -0.42 -7.08 -10.62
CA LYS A 166 -1.02 -7.63 -11.86
C LYS A 166 -2.42 -8.20 -11.65
N VAL A 167 -2.71 -8.76 -10.46
CA VAL A 167 -4.04 -9.32 -10.13
C VAL A 167 -5.15 -8.26 -10.15
N TYR A 168 -4.78 -7.00 -9.93
CA TYR A 168 -5.70 -5.88 -9.93
C TYR A 168 -5.54 -4.99 -11.17
N ASP A 169 -4.95 -5.50 -12.25
CA ASP A 169 -4.77 -4.79 -13.52
C ASP A 169 -4.05 -3.44 -13.36
N PHE A 170 -3.13 -3.34 -12.41
CA PHE A 170 -2.17 -2.24 -12.42
C PHE A 170 -1.30 -2.37 -13.65
N PHE A 171 -1.21 -1.30 -14.43
CA PHE A 171 -0.40 -1.24 -15.62
C PHE A 171 0.79 -0.32 -15.41
N TYR A 172 1.84 -0.61 -16.16
CA TYR A 172 3.07 0.17 -16.20
C TYR A 172 2.84 1.51 -16.91
N LYS A 173 3.14 2.64 -16.26
CA LYS A 173 2.89 3.97 -16.85
C LYS A 173 4.13 4.61 -17.48
N TYR A 174 5.33 4.48 -16.89
CA TYR A 174 6.58 5.07 -17.42
C TYR A 174 7.84 4.28 -17.05
N THR A 175 8.86 4.29 -17.92
CA THR A 175 10.28 4.10 -17.55
C THR A 175 10.80 5.38 -16.90
N ILE A 176 11.66 5.27 -15.88
CA ILE A 176 12.32 6.44 -15.26
C ILE A 176 13.04 7.30 -16.32
N GLU A 177 13.58 6.68 -17.39
CA GLU A 177 14.16 7.40 -18.53
C GLU A 177 13.16 8.33 -19.25
N ASN A 178 11.90 7.92 -19.38
CA ASN A 178 10.87 8.75 -20.02
C ASN A 178 10.33 9.84 -19.07
N PHE A 179 10.33 9.59 -17.76
CA PHE A 179 10.02 10.61 -16.75
C PHE A 179 11.09 11.70 -16.68
N LEU A 180 12.38 11.32 -16.68
CA LEU A 180 13.50 12.26 -16.71
C LEU A 180 13.53 13.08 -18.01
N LYS A 181 13.16 12.48 -19.15
CA LYS A 181 12.99 13.20 -20.42
C LYS A 181 11.80 14.18 -20.44
N ALA A 182 10.74 13.89 -19.69
CA ALA A 182 9.58 14.79 -19.60
C ALA A 182 9.81 16.00 -18.68
N LEU A 183 10.91 16.02 -17.93
CA LEU A 183 11.35 17.12 -17.05
C LEU A 183 12.43 18.02 -17.70
N GLN A 184 12.92 17.66 -18.89
CA GLN A 184 13.81 18.49 -19.72
C GLN A 184 13.02 19.28 -20.74
#